data_AF-A0A6B3ED52-F1
#
_entry.id   AF-A0A6B3ED52-F1
#
_cell.length_a   1.000
_cell.length_b   1.000
_cell.length_c   1.000
_cell.angle_alpha   90.00
_cell.angle_beta   90.00
_cell.angle_gamma   90.00
#
_symmetry.space_group_name_H-M   'P 1'
#
loop_
_entity.id
_entity.type
_entity.pdbx_description
1 polymer ?
#
loop_
_entity_poly.entity_id
_entity_poly.type
_entity_poly.pdbx_seq_one_letter_code
_entity_poly.pdbx_strand_id
1 'polypeptide(L)'
;ERINAYLAGLTSDVVIGTRPGLNVHLARRTRPGPVRIGQEHLTLGAHGPELREELEAAYPLLDGFTTTTEADARAYRAGMNLPGVPVWSMANPVPAPSLPPVAGDSKWVIAAGR
;
A
#
# COMPACT_ATOMS: atom_id res chain seq x y z
N GLU A 1 -18.02 -10.97 8.28
CA GLU A 1 -19.43 -10.71 7.93
C GLU A 1 -19.59 -9.44 7.08
N ARG A 2 -19.63 -8.22 7.66
CA ARG A 2 -20.00 -6.99 6.93
C ARG A 2 -19.11 -6.59 5.75
N ILE A 3 -17.79 -6.65 5.91
CA ILE A 3 -16.85 -6.28 4.84
C ILE A 3 -16.96 -7.22 3.63
N ASN A 4 -17.19 -8.52 3.87
CA ASN A 4 -17.30 -9.51 2.80
C ASN A 4 -18.57 -9.27 1.97
N ALA A 5 -19.70 -9.03 2.62
CA ALA A 5 -20.96 -8.71 1.93
C ALA A 5 -20.83 -7.44 1.09
N TYR A 6 -20.14 -6.42 1.63
CA TYR A 6 -19.85 -5.20 0.90
C TYR A 6 -18.97 -5.44 -0.34
N LEU A 7 -17.85 -6.16 -0.19
CA LEU A 7 -16.93 -6.47 -1.29
C LEU A 7 -17.55 -7.34 -2.38
N ALA A 8 -18.49 -8.22 -2.03
CA ALA A 8 -19.25 -9.04 -2.97
C ALA A 8 -20.25 -8.21 -3.81
N GLY A 9 -20.75 -7.09 -3.27
CA GLY A 9 -21.73 -6.22 -3.91
C GLY A 9 -21.16 -4.95 -4.56
N LEU A 10 -19.83 -4.78 -4.61
CA LEU A 10 -19.18 -3.57 -5.13
C LEU A 10 -19.53 -3.30 -6.59
N THR A 11 -19.81 -2.07 -6.98
CA THR A 11 -20.01 -1.70 -8.40
C THR A 11 -18.82 -0.95 -8.99
N SER A 12 -17.80 -0.65 -8.19
CA SER A 12 -16.58 0.05 -8.63
C SER A 12 -15.76 -0.77 -9.61
N ASP A 13 -15.07 -0.09 -10.52
CA ASP A 13 -14.11 -0.72 -11.45
C ASP A 13 -12.74 -0.97 -10.81
N VAL A 14 -12.40 -0.20 -9.77
CA VAL A 14 -11.13 -0.33 -9.03
C VAL A 14 -11.40 -0.24 -7.53
N VAL A 15 -10.71 -1.06 -6.76
CA VAL A 15 -10.77 -1.08 -5.29
C VAL A 15 -9.35 -1.02 -4.76
N ILE A 16 -9.11 -0.11 -3.81
CA ILE A 16 -7.79 0.09 -3.20
C ILE A 16 -7.89 -0.17 -1.69
N GLY A 17 -7.07 -1.09 -1.19
CA GLY A 17 -6.88 -1.31 0.24
C GLY A 17 -5.61 -0.59 0.73
N THR A 18 -5.64 0.02 1.91
CA THR A 18 -4.51 0.83 2.44
C THR A 18 -3.90 0.26 3.71
N ARG A 19 -4.27 -0.97 4.07
CA ARG A 19 -3.78 -1.68 5.26
C ARG A 19 -3.64 -3.17 4.95
N PRO A 20 -2.70 -3.88 5.59
CA PRO A 20 -2.45 -5.29 5.31
C PRO A 20 -3.71 -6.15 5.38
N GLY A 21 -4.47 -6.07 6.49
CA GLY A 21 -5.72 -6.83 6.65
C GLY A 21 -6.81 -6.45 5.65
N LEU A 22 -6.87 -5.18 5.20
CA LEU A 22 -7.82 -4.77 4.16
C LEU A 22 -7.41 -5.34 2.80
N ASN A 23 -6.13 -5.35 2.48
CA ASN A 23 -5.59 -5.95 1.26
C ASN A 23 -5.92 -7.45 1.21
N VAL A 24 -5.83 -8.15 2.34
CA VAL A 24 -6.22 -9.57 2.44
C VAL A 24 -7.72 -9.76 2.16
N HIS A 25 -8.59 -8.96 2.77
CA HIS A 25 -10.03 -9.04 2.51
C HIS A 25 -10.36 -8.73 1.05
N LEU A 26 -9.75 -7.68 0.50
CA LEU A 26 -9.93 -7.25 -0.87
C LEU A 26 -9.50 -8.35 -1.85
N ALA A 27 -8.32 -8.92 -1.67
CA ALA A 27 -7.78 -10.02 -2.47
C ALA A 27 -8.71 -11.24 -2.50
N ARG A 28 -9.27 -11.62 -1.35
CA ARG A 28 -10.04 -12.87 -1.19
C ARG A 28 -11.54 -12.74 -1.41
N ARG A 29 -12.13 -11.55 -1.26
CA ARG A 29 -13.59 -11.37 -1.11
C ARG A 29 -14.22 -10.41 -2.11
N THR A 30 -13.41 -9.69 -2.89
CA THR A 30 -13.95 -8.85 -3.98
C THR A 30 -14.53 -9.76 -5.06
N ARG A 31 -15.73 -9.45 -5.54
CA ARG A 31 -16.32 -10.17 -6.67
C ARG A 31 -15.42 -10.08 -7.93
N PRO A 32 -15.59 -10.96 -8.93
CA PRO A 32 -14.93 -10.79 -10.21
C PRO A 32 -15.30 -9.45 -10.88
N GLY A 33 -14.33 -8.85 -11.58
CA GLY A 33 -14.51 -7.64 -12.38
C GLY A 33 -13.60 -6.47 -11.98
N PRO A 34 -13.70 -5.94 -10.74
CA PRO A 34 -12.90 -4.81 -10.31
C PRO A 34 -11.40 -5.14 -10.24
N VAL A 35 -10.56 -4.17 -10.57
CA VAL A 35 -9.11 -4.20 -10.34
C VAL A 35 -8.84 -4.02 -8.84
N ARG A 36 -8.00 -4.90 -8.29
CA ARG A 36 -7.71 -5.01 -6.87
C ARG A 36 -6.29 -4.53 -6.58
N ILE A 37 -6.17 -3.34 -6.02
CA ILE A 37 -4.86 -2.73 -5.72
C ILE A 37 -4.63 -2.71 -4.20
N GLY A 38 -3.51 -3.29 -3.77
CA GLY A 38 -3.00 -3.08 -2.42
C GLY A 38 -2.14 -1.82 -2.33
N GLN A 39 -2.25 -1.06 -1.26
CA GLN A 39 -1.34 0.03 -0.92
C GLN A 39 -0.78 -0.22 0.48
N GLU A 40 0.55 -0.28 0.57
CA GLU A 40 1.27 -0.52 1.82
C GLU A 40 2.09 0.70 2.24
N HIS A 41 1.92 1.05 3.52
CA HIS A 41 2.60 2.16 4.17
C HIS A 41 3.67 1.70 5.17
N LEU A 42 3.79 0.40 5.39
CA LEU A 42 4.80 -0.21 6.26
C LEU A 42 5.80 -1.00 5.43
N THR A 43 7.01 -1.13 5.98
CA THR A 43 8.05 -1.97 5.41
C THR A 43 7.66 -3.44 5.59
N LEU A 44 8.09 -4.33 4.67
CA LEU A 44 7.82 -5.77 4.79
C LEU A 44 8.29 -6.36 6.14
N GLY A 45 9.43 -5.87 6.65
CA GLY A 45 10.01 -6.32 7.92
C GLY A 45 9.28 -5.82 9.17
N ALA A 46 8.37 -4.85 9.05
CA ALA A 46 7.56 -4.39 10.17
C ALA A 46 6.38 -5.33 10.47
N HIS A 47 6.05 -6.26 9.56
CA HIS A 47 4.99 -7.23 9.77
C HIS A 47 5.49 -8.40 10.61
N GLY A 48 4.69 -8.79 11.60
CA GLY A 48 4.93 -10.03 12.35
C GLY A 48 4.83 -11.27 11.45
N PRO A 49 5.41 -12.41 11.86
CA PRO A 49 5.48 -13.61 11.04
C PRO A 49 4.10 -14.14 10.62
N GLU A 50 3.13 -14.15 11.54
CA GLU A 50 1.75 -14.61 11.25
C GLU A 50 1.07 -13.76 10.17
N LEU A 51 1.22 -12.44 10.26
CA LEU A 51 0.68 -11.54 9.25
C LEU A 51 1.37 -11.78 7.91
N ARG A 52 2.70 -11.90 7.91
CA ARG A 52 3.47 -12.11 6.68
C ARG A 52 3.04 -13.37 5.93
N GLU A 53 2.80 -14.47 6.63
CA GLU A 53 2.27 -15.71 6.03
C GLU A 53 0.89 -15.46 5.39
N GLU A 54 0.01 -14.70 6.04
CA GLU A 54 -1.27 -14.34 5.46
C GLU A 54 -1.12 -13.46 4.21
N LEU A 55 -0.18 -12.51 4.22
CA LEU A 55 0.12 -11.66 3.06
C LEU A 55 0.68 -12.48 1.90
N GLU A 56 1.58 -13.44 2.16
CA GLU A 56 2.16 -14.33 1.13
C GLU A 56 1.09 -15.14 0.41
N ALA A 57 0.04 -15.57 1.11
CA ALA A 57 -1.09 -16.27 0.51
C ALA A 57 -2.06 -15.33 -0.24
N ALA A 58 -2.23 -14.10 0.22
CA ALA A 58 -3.25 -13.18 -0.30
C ALA A 58 -2.76 -12.26 -1.41
N TYR A 59 -1.54 -11.73 -1.32
CA TYR A 59 -1.03 -10.71 -2.24
C TYR A 59 -0.85 -11.18 -3.69
N PRO A 60 -0.53 -12.46 -3.98
CA PRO A 60 -0.55 -12.98 -5.35
C PRO A 60 -1.92 -12.93 -6.04
N LEU A 61 -3.01 -12.74 -5.26
CA LEU A 61 -4.37 -12.60 -5.80
C LEU A 61 -4.70 -11.15 -6.17
N LEU A 62 -3.86 -10.17 -5.84
CA LEU A 62 -4.06 -8.77 -6.24
C LEU A 62 -3.70 -8.58 -7.71
N ASP A 63 -4.26 -7.54 -8.32
CA ASP A 63 -3.94 -7.15 -9.70
C ASP A 63 -2.73 -6.19 -9.74
N GLY A 64 -2.30 -5.69 -8.58
CA GLY A 64 -1.11 -4.89 -8.39
C GLY A 64 -1.01 -4.36 -6.97
N PHE A 65 0.16 -3.88 -6.57
CA PHE A 65 0.28 -3.19 -5.29
C PHE A 65 1.33 -2.08 -5.29
N THR A 66 1.14 -1.11 -4.40
CA THR A 66 1.96 0.08 -4.27
C THR A 66 2.57 0.19 -2.87
N THR A 67 3.74 0.81 -2.80
CA THR A 67 4.43 1.17 -1.56
C THR A 67 4.78 2.66 -1.58
N THR A 68 5.02 3.25 -0.41
CA THR A 68 5.36 4.69 -0.35
C THR A 68 6.78 5.02 -0.81
N THR A 69 7.69 4.04 -0.84
CA THR A 69 9.10 4.26 -1.20
C THR A 69 9.62 3.16 -2.12
N GLU A 70 10.60 3.47 -2.96
CA GLU A 70 11.22 2.46 -3.82
C GLU A 70 12.01 1.43 -3.01
N ALA A 71 12.48 1.80 -1.81
CA ALA A 71 13.10 0.87 -0.88
C ALA A 71 12.11 -0.23 -0.44
N ASP A 72 10.88 0.16 -0.10
CA ASP A 72 9.82 -0.78 0.25
C ASP A 72 9.41 -1.63 -0.95
N ALA A 73 9.23 -1.03 -2.13
CA ALA A 73 8.92 -1.75 -3.36
C ALA A 73 9.95 -2.87 -3.62
N ARG A 74 11.26 -2.55 -3.51
CA ARG A 74 12.33 -3.53 -3.65
C ARG A 74 12.27 -4.62 -2.57
N ALA A 75 12.01 -4.25 -1.32
CA ALA A 75 11.93 -5.21 -0.22
C ALA A 75 10.83 -6.26 -0.45
N TYR A 76 9.67 -5.84 -0.95
CA TYR A 76 8.59 -6.78 -1.30
C TYR A 76 8.91 -7.61 -2.54
N ARG A 77 9.45 -7.01 -3.62
CA ARG A 77 9.83 -7.76 -4.84
C ARG A 77 10.88 -8.84 -4.53
N ALA A 78 11.80 -8.59 -3.61
CA ALA A 78 12.83 -9.53 -3.21
C ALA A 78 12.36 -10.53 -2.14
N GLY A 79 11.47 -10.09 -1.24
CA GLY A 79 11.08 -10.82 -0.04
C GLY A 79 9.76 -11.60 -0.12
N MET A 80 9.03 -11.52 -1.23
CA MET A 80 7.74 -12.17 -1.43
C MET A 80 7.60 -12.70 -2.85
N ASN A 81 7.00 -13.88 -2.99
CA ASN A 81 6.68 -14.44 -4.31
C ASN A 81 5.37 -13.83 -4.83
N LEU A 82 5.47 -12.93 -5.81
CA LEU A 82 4.36 -12.16 -6.36
C LEU A 82 4.20 -12.39 -7.88
N PRO A 83 3.84 -13.62 -8.29
CA PRO A 83 3.80 -13.97 -9.70
C PRO A 83 2.76 -13.13 -10.45
N GLY A 84 3.21 -12.36 -11.43
CA GLY A 84 2.33 -11.53 -12.27
C GLY A 84 1.74 -10.31 -11.57
N VAL A 85 2.07 -10.06 -10.29
CA VAL A 85 1.58 -8.88 -9.56
C VAL A 85 2.60 -7.76 -9.66
N PRO A 86 2.32 -6.69 -10.40
CA PRO A 86 3.21 -5.55 -10.48
C PRO A 86 3.30 -4.82 -9.13
N VAL A 87 4.51 -4.37 -8.82
CA VAL A 87 4.84 -3.64 -7.60
C VAL A 87 5.33 -2.26 -7.97
N TRP A 88 4.73 -1.21 -7.44
CA TRP A 88 5.14 0.18 -7.72
C TRP A 88 5.54 0.93 -6.44
N SER A 89 6.42 1.91 -6.61
CA SER A 89 6.61 2.96 -5.62
C SER A 89 5.79 4.18 -6.00
N MET A 90 4.96 4.65 -5.07
CA MET A 90 4.18 5.86 -5.18
C MET A 90 4.29 6.63 -3.87
N ALA A 91 5.11 7.69 -3.89
CA ALA A 91 5.23 8.58 -2.75
C ALA A 91 3.88 9.22 -2.42
N ASN A 92 3.63 9.47 -1.14
CA ASN A 92 2.44 10.22 -0.74
C ASN A 92 2.47 11.60 -1.41
N PRO A 93 1.40 12.00 -2.12
CA PRO A 93 1.34 13.32 -2.70
C PRO A 93 1.28 14.36 -1.58
N VAL A 94 2.00 15.46 -1.77
CA VAL A 94 1.93 16.64 -0.91
C VAL A 94 1.52 17.84 -1.76
N PRO A 95 0.71 18.77 -1.23
CA PRO A 95 0.43 20.03 -1.92
C PRO A 95 1.74 20.78 -2.20
N ALA A 96 1.78 21.50 -3.32
CA ALA A 96 2.88 22.41 -3.60
C ALA A 96 2.97 23.45 -2.47
N PRO A 97 4.17 23.70 -1.90
CA PRO A 97 4.35 24.74 -0.91
C PRO A 97 3.91 26.10 -1.46
N SER A 98 3.15 26.86 -0.67
CA SER A 98 2.71 28.21 -1.03
C SER A 98 3.77 29.29 -0.83
N LEU A 99 4.87 28.95 -0.13
CA LEU A 99 5.97 29.84 0.18
C LEU A 99 7.20 29.48 -0.67
N PRO A 100 7.99 30.47 -1.10
CA PRO A 100 9.24 30.20 -1.78
C PRO A 100 10.25 29.52 -0.83
N PRO A 101 11.22 28.77 -1.37
CA PRO A 101 12.34 28.27 -0.60
C PRO A 101 13.08 29.40 0.13
N VAL A 102 13.55 29.15 1.35
CA VAL A 102 14.38 30.09 2.10
C VAL A 102 15.83 30.10 1.59
N ALA A 103 16.54 31.21 1.78
CA ALA A 103 17.93 31.39 1.32
C ALA A 103 18.95 30.47 2.03
N GLY A 104 18.62 29.94 3.22
CA GLY A 104 19.46 29.00 3.96
C GLY A 104 20.55 29.62 4.84
N ASP A 105 20.54 30.93 5.06
CA ASP A 105 21.51 31.68 5.89
C ASP A 105 21.07 31.83 7.37
N SER A 106 19.81 31.54 7.67
CA SER A 106 19.24 31.63 9.00
C SER A 106 19.56 30.38 9.85
N LYS A 107 19.81 30.57 11.16
CA LYS A 107 20.18 29.48 12.09
C LYS A 107 18.96 28.84 12.78
N TRP A 108 17.91 28.54 12.02
CA TRP A 108 16.70 27.90 12.55
C TRP A 108 16.67 26.41 12.23
N VAL A 109 16.40 25.60 13.24
CA VAL A 109 16.12 24.17 13.11
C VAL A 109 14.67 23.94 13.52
N ILE A 110 13.88 23.36 12.62
CA ILE A 110 12.48 23.00 12.88
C ILE A 110 12.35 21.49 12.71
N ALA A 111 11.72 20.84 13.68
CA ALA A 111 11.34 19.44 13.60
C ALA A 111 9.83 19.34 13.85
N ALA A 112 9.14 18.54 13.04
CA ALA A 112 7.73 18.25 13.20
C ALA A 112 7.54 16.73 13.22
N GLY A 113 6.95 16.23 14.30
CA GLY A 113 6.60 14.84 14.50
C GLY A 113 5.30 14.75 15.28
N ARG A 114 4.86 13.53 15.62
CA ARG A 114 3.80 13.32 16.59
C ARG A 114 4.38 13.18 17.99
#